data_AF-A0A9N9ABQ3-F1
#
_entry.id   AF-A0A9N9ABQ3-F1
#
_cell.length_a   1.000
_cell.length_b   1.000
_cell.length_c   1.000
_cell.angle_alpha   90.00
_cell.angle_beta   90.00
_cell.angle_gamma   90.00
#
_symmetry.space_group_name_H-M   'P 1'
#
loop_
_entity.id
_entity.type
_entity.pdbx_description
1 polymer ?
#
loop_
_entity_poly.entity_id
_entity_poly.type
_entity_poly.pdbx_seq_one_letter_code
_entity_poly.pdbx_strand_id
1 'polypeptide(L)'
;MAESETNKVLSILKANKKSLINNSIPLICCTSDQFYHSIQDIKNEIKCSGFSVIEIWDSDIITLKTISQVLRIIQSHIRSDYDGVVSELDSKYSSWKIFKEKYQGISKEVAISPHTDRIFLEGMFPVKTTMVKISSPKMLLLQPIEYDADGGEIVFFGGKKVLESILAE
;
A
#
# COMPACT_ATOMS: atom_id res chain seq x y z
N MET A 1 -40.63 2.97 10.85
CA MET A 1 -39.65 4.06 10.98
C MET A 1 -38.28 3.45 10.78
N ALA A 2 -37.72 3.61 9.59
CA ALA A 2 -36.43 3.02 9.23
C ALA A 2 -35.31 3.90 9.78
N GLU A 3 -34.59 3.42 10.79
CA GLU A 3 -33.24 3.92 11.09
C GLU A 3 -32.39 3.63 9.85
N SER A 4 -31.89 4.69 9.20
CA SER A 4 -31.19 4.55 7.93
C SER A 4 -29.89 3.76 8.12
N GLU A 5 -29.59 2.86 7.19
CA GLU A 5 -28.36 2.05 7.17
C GLU A 5 -27.09 2.89 7.31
N THR A 6 -27.17 4.17 6.94
CA THR A 6 -26.14 5.20 7.14
C THR A 6 -25.72 5.34 8.62
N ASN A 7 -26.67 5.31 9.56
CA ASN A 7 -26.37 5.39 10.99
C ASN A 7 -25.71 4.12 11.52
N LYS A 8 -26.01 2.96 10.92
CA LYS A 8 -25.40 1.67 11.25
C LYS A 8 -23.95 1.60 10.76
N VAL A 9 -23.68 2.05 9.53
CA VAL A 9 -22.31 2.17 8.98
C VAL A 9 -21.46 3.14 9.80
N LEU A 10 -22.01 4.30 10.18
CA LEU A 10 -21.34 5.26 11.07
C LEU A 10 -21.04 4.69 12.46
N SER A 11 -21.90 3.82 13.00
CA SER A 11 -21.68 3.19 14.31
C SER A 11 -20.58 2.12 14.28
N ILE A 12 -20.46 1.37 13.17
CA ILE A 12 -19.40 0.38 12.94
C ILE A 12 -18.05 1.08 12.76
N LEU A 13 -18.02 2.17 11.99
CA LEU A 13 -16.81 3.00 11.83
C LEU A 13 -16.36 3.66 13.15
N LYS A 14 -17.30 4.05 14.02
CA LYS A 14 -16.98 4.62 15.35
C LYS A 14 -16.52 3.56 16.35
N ALA A 15 -17.04 2.33 16.29
CA ALA A 15 -16.61 1.24 17.15
C ALA A 15 -15.20 0.74 16.78
N ASN A 16 -14.87 0.70 15.48
CA ASN A 16 -13.58 0.23 14.99
C ASN A 16 -12.46 1.29 15.05
N LYS A 17 -12.79 2.58 15.23
CA LYS A 17 -11.79 3.63 15.53
C LYS A 17 -11.01 3.41 16.83
N LYS A 18 -11.46 2.50 17.70
CA LYS A 18 -10.88 2.33 19.05
C LYS A 18 -9.82 1.24 19.17
N SER A 19 -9.59 0.41 18.15
CA SER A 19 -8.77 -0.80 18.30
C SER A 19 -7.39 -0.75 17.66
N LEU A 20 -7.20 -0.08 16.52
CA LEU A 20 -5.95 -0.23 15.76
C LEU A 20 -5.56 1.10 15.16
N ILE A 21 -4.69 1.83 15.85
CA ILE A 21 -3.66 2.76 15.39
C ILE A 21 -3.14 3.43 16.67
N ASN A 22 -1.98 3.02 17.15
CA ASN A 22 -1.27 3.84 18.13
C ASN A 22 -0.73 5.09 17.38
N ASN A 23 -1.50 6.17 17.46
CA ASN A 23 -1.15 7.59 17.25
C ASN A 23 -1.14 8.23 15.84
N SER A 24 -1.43 7.55 14.72
CA SER A 24 -1.65 8.26 13.44
C SER A 24 -3.12 8.56 13.17
N ILE A 25 -3.49 9.84 13.19
CA ILE A 25 -4.85 10.26 12.82
C ILE A 25 -4.96 10.14 11.29
N PRO A 26 -5.93 9.39 10.74
CA PRO A 26 -6.07 9.29 9.30
C PRO A 26 -6.39 10.66 8.71
N LEU A 27 -5.76 10.99 7.59
CA LEU A 27 -6.10 12.17 6.82
C LEU A 27 -7.37 11.86 6.01
N ILE A 28 -8.43 12.63 6.25
CA ILE A 28 -9.73 12.41 5.62
C ILE A 28 -9.91 13.34 4.42
N CYS A 29 -10.05 12.76 3.24
CA CYS A 29 -10.27 13.43 1.97
C CYS A 29 -11.62 12.99 1.40
N CYS A 30 -12.68 13.73 1.71
CA CYS A 30 -14.03 13.47 1.23
C CYS A 30 -14.24 13.82 -0.25
N THR A 31 -13.27 14.50 -0.89
CA THR A 31 -13.29 14.83 -2.32
C THR A 31 -11.90 14.73 -2.94
N SER A 32 -11.85 14.67 -4.27
CA SER A 32 -10.59 14.73 -5.04
C SER A 32 -9.79 16.00 -4.74
N ASP A 33 -10.45 17.15 -4.65
CA ASP A 33 -9.79 18.45 -4.43
C ASP A 33 -9.11 18.49 -3.07
N GLN A 34 -9.77 17.96 -2.03
CA GLN A 34 -9.17 17.83 -0.70
C GLN A 34 -7.91 16.96 -0.75
N PHE A 35 -7.96 15.83 -1.46
CA PHE A 35 -6.78 14.99 -1.64
C PHE A 35 -5.63 15.73 -2.33
N TYR A 36 -5.91 16.47 -3.43
CA TYR A 36 -4.88 17.23 -4.13
C TYR A 36 -4.23 18.30 -3.25
N HIS A 37 -5.01 18.98 -2.40
CA HIS A 37 -4.48 19.94 -1.44
C HIS A 37 -3.62 19.31 -0.35
N SER A 38 -3.88 18.06 0.01
CA SER A 38 -3.16 17.36 1.08
C SER A 38 -1.97 16.51 0.62
N ILE A 39 -1.64 16.47 -0.68
CA ILE A 39 -0.52 15.67 -1.21
C ILE A 39 0.79 15.95 -0.47
N GLN A 40 1.07 17.22 -0.16
CA GLN A 40 2.31 17.58 0.50
C GLN A 40 2.34 17.09 1.95
N ASP A 41 1.20 17.14 2.64
CA ASP A 41 1.06 16.65 4.01
C ASP A 41 1.23 15.13 4.05
N ILE A 42 0.61 14.39 3.12
CA ILE A 42 0.78 12.94 2.98
C ILE A 42 2.27 12.60 2.79
N LYS A 43 2.96 13.31 1.90
CA LYS A 43 4.40 13.10 1.64
C LYS A 43 5.27 13.41 2.85
N ASN A 44 4.91 14.41 3.64
CA ASN A 44 5.63 14.78 4.85
C ASN A 44 5.43 13.72 5.94
N GLU A 45 4.19 13.27 6.13
CA GLU A 45 3.87 12.22 7.11
C GLU A 45 4.61 10.92 6.82
N ILE A 46 4.64 10.48 5.55
CA ILE A 46 5.41 9.30 5.15
C ILE A 46 6.91 9.46 5.47
N LYS A 47 7.48 10.66 5.33
CA LYS A 47 8.89 10.91 5.67
C LYS A 47 9.15 10.90 7.18
N CYS A 48 8.22 11.42 7.98
CA CYS A 48 8.34 11.55 9.42
C CYS A 48 8.06 10.22 10.14
N SER A 49 6.99 9.54 9.74
CA SER A 49 6.44 8.37 10.42
C SER A 49 6.70 7.06 9.69
N GLY A 50 7.10 7.11 8.42
CA GLY A 50 7.34 5.94 7.57
C GLY A 50 6.10 5.42 6.83
N PHE A 51 4.91 5.90 7.20
CA PHE A 51 3.63 5.55 6.58
C PHE A 51 2.62 6.69 6.74
N SER A 52 1.50 6.64 6.02
CA SER A 52 0.35 7.54 6.18
C SER A 52 -0.93 6.75 5.91
N VAL A 53 -1.97 7.01 6.70
CA VAL A 53 -3.31 6.46 6.46
C VAL A 53 -4.17 7.56 5.88
N ILE A 54 -4.81 7.29 4.73
CA ILE A 54 -5.70 8.22 4.05
C ILE A 54 -7.08 7.59 3.92
N GLU A 55 -8.11 8.31 4.34
CA GLU A 55 -9.51 7.98 4.04
C GLU A 55 -9.90 8.80 2.81
N ILE A 56 -10.38 8.12 1.77
CA ILE A 56 -10.75 8.72 0.48
C ILE A 56 -12.24 8.59 0.23
N TRP A 57 -12.73 9.30 -0.80
CA TRP A 57 -14.17 9.49 -1.03
C TRP A 57 -14.90 8.27 -1.60
N ASP A 58 -14.19 7.29 -2.15
CA ASP A 58 -14.73 6.01 -2.62
C ASP A 58 -13.67 4.89 -2.50
N SER A 59 -14.08 3.65 -2.77
CA SER A 59 -13.21 2.47 -2.79
C SER A 59 -12.93 1.95 -4.20
N ASP A 60 -13.16 2.76 -5.23
CA ASP A 60 -13.05 2.29 -6.61
C ASP A 60 -11.60 2.12 -7.04
N ILE A 61 -11.33 1.06 -7.82
CA ILE A 61 -9.98 0.78 -8.31
C ILE A 61 -9.43 1.90 -9.21
N ILE A 62 -10.32 2.62 -9.89
CA ILE A 62 -9.96 3.78 -10.71
C ILE A 62 -9.38 4.88 -9.81
N THR A 63 -9.99 5.14 -8.67
CA THR A 63 -9.51 6.11 -7.68
C THR A 63 -8.15 5.72 -7.13
N LEU A 64 -7.93 4.43 -6.80
CA LEU A 64 -6.61 3.93 -6.39
C LEU A 64 -5.53 4.21 -7.45
N LYS A 65 -5.86 3.95 -8.72
CA LYS A 65 -4.95 4.19 -9.85
C LYS A 65 -4.62 5.67 -9.99
N THR A 66 -5.62 6.56 -9.92
CA THR A 66 -5.44 8.01 -9.97
C THR A 66 -4.54 8.50 -8.83
N ILE A 67 -4.83 8.09 -7.59
CA ILE A 67 -4.02 8.46 -6.41
C ILE A 67 -2.58 7.99 -6.57
N SER A 68 -2.37 6.74 -7.00
CA SER A 68 -1.04 6.16 -7.21
C SER A 68 -0.20 7.01 -8.16
N GLN A 69 -0.77 7.38 -9.31
CA GLN A 69 -0.11 8.19 -10.34
C GLN A 69 0.21 9.61 -9.86
N VAL A 70 -0.69 10.21 -9.08
CA VAL A 70 -0.50 11.56 -8.52
C VAL A 70 0.62 11.57 -7.47
N LEU A 71 0.73 10.52 -6.67
CA LEU A 71 1.78 10.43 -5.67
C LEU A 71 3.15 10.28 -6.33
N ARG A 72 3.32 9.30 -7.25
CA ARG A 72 4.57 9.03 -8.00
C ARG A 72 4.36 8.16 -9.25
N ILE A 73 5.44 7.98 -10.01
CA ILE A 73 5.52 6.99 -11.10
C ILE A 73 5.31 5.58 -10.52
N ILE A 74 4.39 4.82 -11.12
CA ILE A 74 4.10 3.43 -10.76
C ILE A 74 5.18 2.52 -11.36
N GLN A 75 5.77 1.67 -10.51
CA GLN A 75 6.68 0.61 -10.93
C GLN A 75 5.94 -0.72 -10.89
N SER A 76 5.58 -1.26 -12.05
CA SER A 76 4.77 -2.47 -12.15
C SER A 76 5.43 -3.70 -11.54
N HIS A 77 4.60 -4.55 -10.93
CA HIS A 77 5.01 -5.87 -10.47
C HIS A 77 4.90 -6.89 -11.62
N ILE A 78 5.69 -7.96 -11.65
CA ILE A 78 5.48 -9.03 -12.66
C ILE A 78 4.11 -9.74 -12.49
N ARG A 79 3.49 -9.55 -11.31
CA ARG A 79 2.17 -10.05 -10.95
C ARG A 79 1.09 -8.98 -11.08
N SER A 80 1.44 -7.76 -11.48
CA SER A 80 0.44 -6.70 -11.62
C SER A 80 -0.26 -6.77 -12.97
N ASP A 81 -1.42 -6.13 -13.06
CA ASP A 81 -2.03 -5.76 -14.33
C ASP A 81 -1.19 -4.70 -15.09
N TYR A 82 -1.68 -4.27 -16.25
CA TYR A 82 -1.05 -3.24 -17.07
C TYR A 82 -0.91 -1.88 -16.36
N ASP A 83 -1.71 -1.64 -15.34
CA ASP A 83 -1.73 -0.40 -14.57
C ASP A 83 -0.87 -0.49 -13.29
N GLY A 84 -0.19 -1.63 -13.05
CA GLY A 84 0.69 -1.81 -11.91
C GLY A 84 -0.02 -2.28 -10.63
N VAL A 85 -1.32 -2.61 -10.69
CA VAL A 85 -2.10 -3.11 -9.55
C VAL A 85 -1.87 -4.61 -9.37
N VAL A 86 -1.53 -5.01 -8.14
CA VAL A 86 -1.52 -6.42 -7.73
C VAL A 86 -2.81 -6.71 -6.98
N SER A 87 -3.67 -7.55 -7.54
CA SER A 87 -4.89 -8.03 -6.90
C SER A 87 -4.82 -9.54 -6.73
N GLU A 88 -5.22 -10.05 -5.57
CA GLU A 88 -5.38 -11.50 -5.36
C GLU A 88 -6.63 -12.05 -6.05
N LEU A 89 -7.64 -11.20 -6.27
CA LEU A 89 -8.94 -11.57 -6.83
C LEU A 89 -8.88 -11.83 -8.34
N ASP A 90 -7.98 -11.15 -9.07
CA ASP A 90 -7.88 -11.29 -10.52
C ASP A 90 -6.79 -12.29 -10.94
N SER A 91 -7.19 -13.56 -10.92
CA SER A 91 -6.42 -14.70 -11.46
C SER A 91 -6.13 -14.59 -12.98
N LYS A 92 -6.66 -13.58 -13.68
CA LYS A 92 -6.50 -13.37 -15.13
C LYS A 92 -5.07 -13.04 -15.57
N TYR A 93 -4.26 -12.40 -14.74
CA TYR A 93 -2.88 -12.01 -15.11
C TYR A 93 -1.84 -13.04 -14.63
N SER A 94 -2.16 -14.31 -14.89
CA SER A 94 -1.37 -15.49 -14.52
C SER A 94 -0.11 -15.71 -15.37
N SER A 95 0.34 -14.75 -16.18
CA SER A 95 1.52 -14.93 -17.06
C SER A 95 2.79 -15.25 -16.27
N TRP A 96 2.91 -14.74 -15.04
CA TRP A 96 4.00 -15.08 -14.11
C TRP A 96 4.01 -16.57 -13.72
N LYS A 97 2.87 -17.28 -13.76
CA LYS A 97 2.79 -18.72 -13.46
C LYS A 97 3.58 -19.56 -14.47
N ILE A 98 3.82 -19.05 -15.68
CA ILE A 98 4.65 -19.70 -16.71
C ILE A 98 6.13 -19.67 -16.31
N PHE A 99 6.56 -18.68 -15.52
CA PHE A 99 7.95 -18.51 -15.07
C PHE A 99 8.14 -18.91 -13.61
N LYS A 100 7.23 -19.72 -13.05
CA LYS A 100 7.22 -20.11 -11.62
C LYS A 100 8.56 -20.73 -11.18
N GLU A 101 9.19 -21.54 -12.04
CA GLU A 101 10.48 -22.18 -11.77
C GLU A 101 11.67 -21.20 -11.76
N LYS A 102 11.56 -20.06 -12.45
CA LYS A 102 12.56 -18.99 -12.42
C LYS A 102 12.44 -18.09 -11.18
N TYR A 103 11.41 -18.30 -10.37
CA TYR A 103 11.13 -17.54 -9.15
C TYR A 103 11.17 -18.49 -7.94
N GLN A 104 12.38 -18.75 -7.45
CA GLN A 104 12.56 -19.34 -6.12
C GLN A 104 12.31 -18.25 -5.07
N GLY A 105 11.24 -18.38 -4.29
CA GLY A 105 10.84 -17.37 -3.29
C GLY A 105 9.33 -17.27 -3.05
N ILE A 106 8.52 -17.99 -3.82
CA ILE A 106 7.10 -18.18 -3.51
C ILE A 106 6.99 -19.24 -2.43
N SER A 107 7.17 -18.87 -1.17
CA SER A 107 6.62 -19.67 -0.08
C SER A 107 5.52 -18.87 0.60
N LYS A 108 4.41 -19.55 0.88
CA LYS A 108 3.36 -19.03 1.77
C LYS A 108 3.92 -18.69 3.16
N GLU A 109 5.11 -19.17 3.48
CA GLU A 109 5.83 -18.98 4.75
C GLU A 109 6.77 -17.74 4.74
N VAL A 110 7.29 -17.31 3.59
CA VAL A 110 8.22 -16.17 3.45
C VAL A 110 7.50 -14.83 3.48
N ALA A 111 6.23 -14.78 3.08
CA ALA A 111 5.41 -13.56 3.18
C ALA A 111 5.13 -13.12 4.64
N ILE A 112 5.38 -14.00 5.62
CA ILE A 112 5.11 -13.77 7.05
C ILE A 112 6.38 -13.31 7.79
N SER A 113 7.56 -13.48 7.20
CA SER A 113 8.81 -12.98 7.76
C SER A 113 8.93 -11.47 7.55
N PRO A 114 9.48 -10.71 8.51
CA PRO A 114 9.75 -9.29 8.31
C PRO A 114 10.59 -9.06 7.05
N HIS A 115 10.05 -8.30 6.10
CA HIS A 115 10.69 -8.01 4.84
C HIS A 115 10.37 -6.60 4.36
N THR A 116 11.06 -6.17 3.31
CA THR A 116 10.73 -4.98 2.54
C THR A 116 10.71 -5.35 1.06
N ASP A 117 9.79 -4.75 0.32
CA ASP A 117 9.53 -5.15 -1.06
C ASP A 117 10.73 -4.91 -1.96
N ARG A 118 11.04 -5.94 -2.77
CA ARG A 118 11.94 -5.84 -3.94
C ARG A 118 13.34 -5.32 -3.64
N ILE A 119 13.88 -5.55 -2.44
CA ILE A 119 15.28 -5.20 -2.09
C ILE A 119 16.35 -5.80 -3.01
N PHE A 120 16.02 -6.90 -3.69
CA PHE A 120 16.90 -7.57 -4.64
C PHE A 120 16.86 -6.99 -6.06
N LEU A 121 15.98 -6.01 -6.34
CA LEU A 121 15.89 -5.38 -7.65
C LEU A 121 16.83 -4.19 -7.77
N GLU A 122 18.02 -4.44 -8.32
CA GLU A 122 18.88 -3.41 -8.90
C GLU A 122 19.15 -3.75 -10.38
N GLY A 123 18.80 -2.85 -11.29
CA GLY A 123 19.00 -3.09 -12.72
C GLY A 123 18.59 -1.92 -13.60
N MET A 124 18.54 -2.16 -14.91
CA MET A 124 18.10 -1.20 -15.91
C MET A 124 17.05 -1.86 -16.80
N PHE A 125 15.98 -1.14 -17.13
CA PHE A 125 14.91 -1.62 -18.00
C PHE A 125 14.69 -0.66 -19.17
N PRO A 126 14.62 -1.16 -20.41
CA PRO A 126 14.32 -0.33 -21.56
C PRO A 126 12.85 0.08 -21.54
N VAL A 127 12.57 1.38 -21.45
CA VAL A 127 11.26 1.98 -21.69
C VAL A 127 11.34 2.78 -22.98
N LYS A 128 10.74 2.25 -24.06
CA LYS A 128 10.88 2.79 -25.42
C LYS A 128 12.34 2.86 -25.85
N THR A 129 12.93 4.06 -25.90
CA THR A 129 14.31 4.33 -26.32
C THR A 129 15.23 4.67 -25.14
N THR A 130 14.74 4.66 -23.90
CA THR A 130 15.50 5.08 -22.72
C THR A 130 15.68 3.93 -21.73
N MET A 131 16.90 3.77 -21.22
CA MET A 131 17.18 2.84 -20.12
C MET A 131 16.83 3.50 -18.79
N VAL A 132 15.86 2.94 -18.07
CA VAL A 132 15.42 3.43 -16.76
C VAL A 132 15.98 2.52 -15.68
N LYS A 133 16.61 3.08 -14.64
CA LYS A 133 17.07 2.31 -13.49
C LYS A 133 15.86 1.70 -12.77
N ILE A 134 15.83 0.37 -12.66
CA ILE A 134 14.96 -0.32 -11.71
C ILE A 134 15.68 -0.33 -10.38
N SER A 135 15.03 0.22 -9.36
CA SER A 135 15.43 0.05 -7.97
C SER A 135 14.25 -0.52 -7.17
N SER A 136 14.48 -0.84 -5.90
CA SER A 136 13.40 -1.09 -4.95
C SER A 136 12.40 0.08 -4.94
N PRO A 137 11.09 -0.22 -4.80
CA PRO A 137 10.05 0.79 -4.72
C PRO A 137 10.32 1.72 -3.53
N LYS A 138 9.96 3.00 -3.70
CA LYS A 138 10.13 4.01 -2.64
C LYS A 138 8.92 4.12 -1.72
N MET A 139 7.79 3.54 -2.13
CA MET A 139 6.51 3.60 -1.44
C MET A 139 5.64 2.47 -1.97
N LEU A 140 4.78 1.94 -1.09
CA LEU A 140 3.71 1.03 -1.44
C LEU A 140 2.39 1.72 -1.08
N LEU A 141 1.39 1.56 -1.94
CA LEU A 141 0.02 1.97 -1.65
C LEU A 141 -0.82 0.71 -1.51
N LEU A 142 -1.46 0.56 -0.35
CA LEU A 142 -2.27 -0.60 -0.01
C LEU A 142 -3.72 -0.14 0.16
N GLN A 143 -4.63 -0.84 -0.50
CA GLN A 143 -6.07 -0.65 -0.33
C GLN A 143 -6.65 -1.95 0.27
N PRO A 144 -7.18 -1.91 1.50
CA PRO A 144 -7.95 -3.04 2.03
C PRO A 144 -9.26 -3.17 1.23
N ILE A 145 -9.55 -4.37 0.74
CA ILE A 145 -10.77 -4.68 -0.04
C ILE A 145 -11.81 -5.37 0.84
N GLU A 146 -11.36 -6.24 1.75
CA GLU A 146 -12.18 -6.91 2.74
C GLU A 146 -11.48 -6.81 4.10
N TYR A 147 -12.25 -6.59 5.15
CA TYR A 147 -11.78 -6.65 6.53
C TYR A 147 -12.23 -7.98 7.12
N ASP A 148 -11.27 -8.80 7.53
CA ASP A 148 -11.58 -10.00 8.29
C ASP A 148 -11.92 -9.62 9.74
N ALA A 149 -12.76 -10.43 10.39
CA ALA A 149 -13.15 -10.18 11.79
C ALA A 149 -11.99 -10.41 12.76
N ASP A 150 -11.05 -11.28 12.39
CA ASP A 150 -9.87 -11.64 13.17
C ASP A 150 -8.60 -11.55 12.28
N GLY A 151 -7.64 -10.72 12.69
CA GLY A 151 -6.36 -10.56 12.01
C GLY A 151 -6.33 -9.50 10.90
N GLY A 152 -5.26 -9.48 10.11
CA GLY A 152 -5.06 -8.53 9.00
C GLY A 152 -4.27 -7.28 9.37
N GLU A 153 -3.71 -7.22 10.58
CA GLU A 153 -2.83 -6.13 10.99
C GLU A 153 -1.53 -6.12 10.19
N ILE A 154 -1.10 -4.92 9.81
CA ILE A 154 0.21 -4.70 9.22
C ILE A 154 1.13 -4.10 10.28
N VAL A 155 2.23 -4.79 10.54
CA VAL A 155 3.25 -4.34 11.50
C VAL A 155 4.42 -3.73 10.75
N PHE A 156 4.75 -2.49 11.08
CA PHE A 156 5.88 -1.76 10.50
C PHE A 156 7.02 -1.62 11.50
N PHE A 157 8.25 -1.80 11.02
CA PHE A 157 9.47 -1.58 11.80
C PHE A 157 10.32 -0.47 11.17
N GLY A 158 10.61 0.58 11.95
CA GLY A 158 11.47 1.67 11.51
C GLY A 158 12.94 1.28 11.56
N GLY A 159 13.49 0.75 10.46
CA GLY A 159 14.86 0.20 10.42
C GLY A 159 15.95 1.16 10.91
N LYS A 160 15.83 2.47 10.65
CA LYS A 160 16.75 3.48 11.19
C LYS A 160 16.71 3.55 12.71
N LYS A 161 15.51 3.59 13.31
CA LYS A 161 15.34 3.63 14.77
C LYS A 161 15.87 2.37 15.44
N VAL A 162 15.67 1.22 14.79
CA VAL A 162 16.23 -0.06 15.25
C VAL A 162 17.76 -0.01 15.25
N LEU A 163 18.37 0.44 14.16
CA LEU A 163 19.83 0.57 14.07
C LEU A 163 20.38 1.56 15.12
N GLU A 164 19.74 2.72 15.28
CA GLU A 164 20.12 3.72 16.28
C GLU A 164 20.05 3.15 17.70
N SER A 165 19.02 2.35 18.01
CA SER A 165 18.90 1.69 19.31
C SER A 165 20.03 0.68 19.56
N ILE A 166 20.42 -0.10 18.55
CA ILE A 166 21.50 -1.08 18.65
C ILE A 166 22.86 -0.39 18.83
N LEU A 167 23.09 0.72 18.13
CA LEU A 167 24.35 1.46 18.19
C LEU A 167 24.49 2.35 19.44
N ALA A 168 23.40 2.58 20.17
CA ALA A 168 23.39 3.33 21.42
C ALA A 168 23.71 2.47 22.66
N GLU A 169 23.76 1.14 22.49
CA GLU A 169 24.28 0.16 23.47
C GLU A 169 25.81 0.03 23.38
#